data_AF-A0A956PDG6-F1
#
_entry.id   AF-A0A956PDG6-F1
#
_cell.length_a   1.000
_cell.length_b   1.000
_cell.length_c   1.000
_cell.angle_alpha   90.00
_cell.angle_beta   90.00
_cell.angle_gamma   90.00
#
_symmetry.space_group_name_H-M   'P 1'
#
loop_
_entity.id
_entity.type
_entity.pdbx_description
1 polymer ?
#
loop_
_entity_poly.entity_id
_entity_poly.type
_entity_poly.pdbx_seq_one_letter_code
_entity_poly.pdbx_strand_id
1 'polypeptide(L)'
;MRPENRKAYDKFQADIYRPYFESINYRLSPQATMDEKTAFYFRLPAMVNAGDPKAKELVQGWSDEFKKTGVFPDSNSFRLAADPEVFQKLESMALGQSGEDLETKKKALMALKYWPELKGPEKVVEMYLDPKSGMDDASKENFWMNLCWAPRGRELVLKQLQTNPDVIPEKSKLLSDTYALAPYRPEVESLLEKGILDPTSTAEVIQQFGRENFKTLRNLGDDVAEWLDKAGYSNEAEPGSQEWLIA
;
A
#
# COMPACT_ATOMS: atom_id res chain seq x y z
N MET A 1 15.84 4.07 1.29
CA MET A 1 16.37 3.38 2.50
C MET A 1 17.37 2.34 2.02
N ARG A 2 18.60 2.30 2.55
CA ARG A 2 19.57 1.27 2.12
C ARG A 2 19.10 -0.13 2.54
N PRO A 3 19.36 -1.20 1.76
CA PRO A 3 18.88 -2.56 2.06
C PRO A 3 19.23 -3.04 3.48
N GLU A 4 20.42 -2.72 3.96
CA GLU A 4 20.91 -3.03 5.31
C GLU A 4 20.08 -2.37 6.41
N ASN A 5 19.65 -1.12 6.19
CA ASN A 5 18.79 -0.40 7.12
C ASN A 5 17.38 -1.00 7.15
N ARG A 6 16.89 -1.52 6.00
CA ARG A 6 15.59 -2.20 5.94
C ARG A 6 15.61 -3.50 6.72
N LYS A 7 16.67 -4.31 6.58
CA LYS A 7 16.80 -5.56 7.34
C LYS A 7 16.92 -5.32 8.84
N ALA A 8 17.69 -4.30 9.26
CA ALA A 8 17.80 -3.92 10.66
C ALA A 8 16.46 -3.42 11.22
N TYR A 9 15.71 -2.64 10.45
CA TYR A 9 14.38 -2.16 10.82
C TYR A 9 13.36 -3.30 10.94
N ASP A 10 13.34 -4.22 9.97
CA ASP A 10 12.47 -5.40 10.00
C ASP A 10 12.79 -6.28 11.23
N LYS A 11 14.08 -6.45 11.56
CA LYS A 11 14.52 -7.15 12.78
C LYS A 11 14.06 -6.44 14.05
N PHE A 12 14.24 -5.12 14.14
CA PHE A 12 13.78 -4.33 15.28
C PHE A 12 12.26 -4.47 15.48
N GLN A 13 11.47 -4.31 14.41
CA GLN A 13 10.03 -4.52 14.49
C GLN A 13 9.70 -5.94 14.96
N ALA A 14 10.33 -6.97 14.37
CA ALA A 14 10.09 -8.35 14.76
C ALA A 14 10.37 -8.60 16.25
N ASP A 15 11.48 -8.09 16.78
CA ASP A 15 11.87 -8.31 18.17
C ASP A 15 10.92 -7.57 19.15
N ILE A 16 10.40 -6.40 18.78
CA ILE A 16 9.41 -5.67 19.58
C ILE A 16 8.05 -6.37 19.61
N TYR A 17 7.58 -6.88 18.47
CA TYR A 17 6.22 -7.41 18.37
C TYR A 17 6.10 -8.90 18.62
N ARG A 18 7.19 -9.69 18.51
CA ARG A 18 7.17 -11.14 18.72
C ARG A 18 6.49 -11.55 20.04
N PRO A 19 6.82 -10.97 21.21
CA PRO A 19 6.20 -11.38 22.48
C PRO A 19 4.68 -11.14 22.50
N TYR A 20 4.23 -10.05 21.88
CA TYR A 20 2.81 -9.71 21.79
C TYR A 20 2.05 -10.69 20.88
N PHE A 21 2.64 -11.14 19.78
CA PHE A 21 1.97 -12.11 18.90
C PHE A 21 2.03 -13.55 19.41
N GLU A 22 3.07 -13.89 20.17
CA GLU A 22 3.14 -15.17 20.87
C GLU A 22 1.98 -15.32 21.88
N SER A 23 1.52 -14.22 22.50
CA SER A 23 0.38 -14.27 23.42
C SER A 23 -0.99 -14.40 22.73
N ILE A 24 -1.11 -13.95 21.47
CA ILE A 24 -2.37 -13.98 20.69
C ILE A 24 -2.54 -15.28 19.89
N ASN A 25 -1.53 -16.17 19.94
CA ASN A 25 -1.36 -17.34 19.06
C ASN A 25 -1.24 -16.93 17.58
N TYR A 26 -0.14 -17.34 16.94
CA TYR A 26 0.17 -17.06 15.52
C TYR A 26 -0.92 -17.50 14.53
N ARG A 27 -1.83 -18.41 14.92
CA ARG A 27 -2.96 -18.84 14.10
C ARG A 27 -4.24 -18.02 14.32
N LEU A 28 -4.13 -16.88 15.01
CA LEU A 28 -5.22 -16.00 15.44
C LEU A 28 -6.37 -16.76 16.11
N SER A 29 -6.37 -16.70 17.44
CA SER A 29 -7.49 -17.21 18.22
C SER A 29 -8.85 -16.67 17.71
N PRO A 30 -9.93 -17.48 17.72
CA PRO A 30 -11.28 -16.97 17.47
C PRO A 30 -11.68 -15.80 18.37
N GLN A 31 -11.05 -15.70 19.55
CA GLN A 31 -11.26 -14.64 20.54
C GLN A 31 -10.44 -13.37 20.26
N ALA A 32 -9.50 -13.39 19.30
CA ALA A 32 -8.74 -12.20 18.94
C ALA A 32 -9.65 -11.13 18.33
N THR A 33 -9.49 -9.90 18.82
CA THR A 33 -10.17 -8.71 18.32
C THR A 33 -9.76 -8.38 16.89
N MET A 34 -10.57 -7.58 16.19
CA MET A 34 -10.23 -7.13 14.83
C MET A 34 -8.91 -6.35 14.80
N ASP A 35 -8.64 -5.55 15.82
CA ASP A 35 -7.41 -4.75 15.93
C ASP A 35 -6.18 -5.65 16.12
N GLU A 36 -6.29 -6.68 16.95
CA GLU A 36 -5.22 -7.67 17.14
C GLU A 36 -4.91 -8.43 15.86
N LYS A 37 -5.95 -8.87 15.14
CA LYS A 37 -5.82 -9.51 13.83
C LYS A 37 -5.13 -8.58 12.84
N THR A 38 -5.59 -7.35 12.75
CA THR A 38 -5.03 -6.33 11.85
C THR A 38 -3.56 -6.06 12.17
N ALA A 39 -3.22 -5.84 13.44
CA ALA A 39 -1.84 -5.64 13.90
C ALA A 39 -0.95 -6.83 13.53
N PHE A 40 -1.43 -8.06 13.72
CA PHE A 40 -0.73 -9.27 13.34
C PHE A 40 -0.37 -9.30 11.86
N TYR A 41 -1.36 -9.10 10.99
CA TYR A 41 -1.13 -9.13 9.55
C TYR A 41 -0.13 -8.07 9.13
N PHE A 42 -0.26 -6.82 9.62
CA PHE A 42 0.64 -5.72 9.26
C PHE A 42 2.11 -5.99 9.60
N ARG A 43 2.40 -6.74 10.67
CA ARG A 43 3.76 -6.99 11.17
C ARG A 43 4.36 -8.32 10.73
N LEU A 44 3.54 -9.26 10.26
CA LEU A 44 4.00 -10.59 9.84
C LEU A 44 5.14 -10.57 8.80
N PRO A 45 5.16 -9.73 7.76
CA PRO A 45 6.28 -9.66 6.82
C PRO A 45 7.59 -9.23 7.46
N ALA A 46 7.56 -8.33 8.45
CA ALA A 46 8.78 -7.94 9.15
C ALA A 46 9.39 -9.13 9.91
N MET A 47 8.55 -9.97 10.53
CA MET A 47 8.99 -11.20 11.19
C MET A 47 9.56 -12.21 10.18
N VAL A 48 8.89 -12.43 9.05
CA VAL A 48 9.38 -13.31 7.97
C VAL A 48 10.73 -12.83 7.43
N ASN A 49 10.85 -11.53 7.12
CA ASN A 49 12.07 -10.90 6.60
C ASN A 49 13.22 -10.94 7.62
N ALA A 50 12.90 -10.80 8.91
CA ALA A 50 13.87 -10.94 9.99
C ALA A 50 14.33 -12.40 10.20
N GLY A 51 13.71 -13.36 9.52
CA GLY A 51 14.08 -14.76 9.57
C GLY A 51 13.40 -15.57 10.68
N ASP A 52 12.31 -15.07 11.25
CA ASP A 52 11.58 -15.77 12.31
C ASP A 52 11.02 -17.13 11.80
N PRO A 53 11.40 -18.26 12.44
CA PRO A 53 11.04 -19.58 11.93
C PRO A 53 9.54 -19.89 12.04
N LYS A 54 8.87 -19.44 13.12
CA LYS A 54 7.43 -19.69 13.31
C LYS A 54 6.60 -18.87 12.33
N ALA A 55 6.99 -17.62 12.08
CA ALA A 55 6.34 -16.78 11.09
C ALA A 55 6.46 -17.38 9.68
N LYS A 56 7.64 -17.90 9.33
CA LYS A 56 7.86 -18.60 8.05
C LYS A 56 7.02 -19.86 7.92
N GLU A 57 6.99 -20.71 8.96
CA GLU A 57 6.18 -21.92 8.98
C GLU A 57 4.69 -21.60 8.81
N LEU A 58 4.18 -20.57 9.49
CA LEU A 58 2.79 -20.15 9.37
C LEU A 58 2.45 -19.71 7.93
N VAL A 59 3.25 -18.82 7.37
CA VAL A 59 3.03 -18.28 6.02
C VAL A 59 3.18 -19.37 4.95
N GLN A 60 4.07 -20.34 5.18
CA GLN A 60 4.16 -21.54 4.35
C GLN A 60 2.90 -22.40 4.47
N GLY A 61 2.39 -22.64 5.68
CA GLY A 61 1.17 -23.41 5.90
C GLY A 61 -0.06 -22.79 5.21
N TRP A 62 -0.16 -21.46 5.20
CA TRP A 62 -1.19 -20.76 4.42
C TRP A 62 -1.02 -20.94 2.91
N SER A 63 0.22 -20.93 2.44
CA SER A 63 0.55 -21.15 1.03
C SER A 63 0.20 -22.58 0.59
N ASP A 64 0.48 -23.56 1.43
CA ASP A 64 0.15 -24.96 1.18
C ASP A 64 -1.37 -25.19 1.17
N GLU A 65 -2.09 -24.59 2.11
CA GLU A 65 -3.56 -24.67 2.12
C GLU A 65 -4.18 -23.96 0.91
N PHE A 66 -3.65 -22.80 0.52
CA PHE A 66 -4.08 -22.10 -0.70
C PHE A 66 -3.78 -22.90 -1.96
N LYS A 67 -2.61 -23.52 -2.08
CA LYS A 67 -2.28 -24.42 -3.21
C LYS A 67 -3.31 -25.55 -3.30
N LYS A 68 -3.62 -26.18 -2.18
CA LYS A 68 -4.58 -27.29 -2.09
C LYS A 68 -6.02 -26.88 -2.42
N THR A 69 -6.50 -25.77 -1.87
CA THR A 69 -7.94 -25.43 -1.89
C THR A 69 -8.31 -24.35 -2.90
N GLY A 70 -7.37 -23.45 -3.23
CA GLY A 70 -7.65 -22.22 -3.98
C GLY A 70 -8.40 -21.16 -3.17
N VAL A 71 -8.59 -21.40 -1.87
CA VAL A 71 -9.31 -20.51 -0.97
C VAL A 71 -8.30 -19.75 -0.13
N PHE A 72 -8.48 -18.42 -0.02
CA PHE A 72 -7.70 -17.61 0.89
C PHE A 72 -8.04 -18.00 2.34
N PRO A 73 -7.06 -18.30 3.21
CA PRO A 73 -7.32 -18.81 4.55
C PRO A 73 -8.12 -17.85 5.46
N ASP A 74 -8.18 -16.56 5.12
CA ASP A 74 -8.90 -15.46 5.78
C ASP A 74 -8.96 -14.18 4.90
N SER A 75 -9.69 -13.15 5.35
CA SER A 75 -9.90 -11.86 4.64
C SER A 75 -8.66 -10.98 4.45
N ASN A 76 -7.55 -11.28 5.12
CA ASN A 76 -6.28 -10.53 5.08
C ASN A 76 -5.08 -11.38 4.59
N SER A 77 -5.31 -12.62 4.16
CA SER A 77 -4.32 -13.64 3.75
C SER A 77 -3.50 -13.33 2.50
N PHE A 78 -3.51 -12.09 2.01
CA PHE A 78 -2.75 -11.67 0.83
C PHE A 78 -1.22 -11.76 1.04
N ARG A 79 -0.78 -12.17 2.23
CA ARG A 79 0.62 -12.33 2.66
C ARG A 79 1.00 -13.82 2.68
N LEU A 80 0.84 -14.49 1.54
CA LEU A 80 1.34 -15.83 1.30
C LEU A 80 2.87 -15.81 1.17
N ALA A 81 3.52 -16.96 1.35
CA ALA A 81 4.95 -17.10 1.16
C ALA A 81 5.25 -16.81 -0.31
N ALA A 82 6.38 -16.17 -0.60
CA ALA A 82 6.86 -16.00 -1.97
C ALA A 82 7.19 -17.37 -2.61
N ASP A 83 6.13 -18.05 -3.07
CA ASP A 83 6.10 -19.38 -3.65
C ASP A 83 5.67 -19.25 -5.12
N PRO A 84 6.52 -19.61 -6.09
CA PRO A 84 6.22 -19.47 -7.51
C PRO A 84 4.91 -20.15 -7.95
N GLU A 85 4.51 -21.26 -7.32
CA GLU A 85 3.27 -21.96 -7.65
C GLU A 85 2.06 -21.16 -7.18
N VAL A 86 2.13 -20.59 -5.97
CA VAL A 86 1.12 -19.68 -5.45
C VAL A 86 1.00 -18.45 -6.35
N PHE A 87 2.12 -17.87 -6.79
CA PHE A 87 2.11 -16.75 -7.73
C PHE A 87 1.36 -17.09 -9.02
N GLN A 88 1.70 -18.23 -9.64
CA GLN A 88 1.05 -18.68 -10.88
C GLN A 88 -0.46 -18.87 -10.70
N LYS A 89 -0.87 -19.44 -9.56
CA LYS A 89 -2.29 -19.62 -9.25
C LYS A 89 -3.01 -18.28 -9.08
N LEU A 90 -2.41 -17.33 -8.35
CA LEU A 90 -2.94 -15.97 -8.21
C LEU A 90 -3.01 -15.25 -9.57
N GLU A 91 -1.99 -15.40 -10.42
CA GLU A 91 -2.00 -14.84 -11.77
C GLU A 91 -3.14 -15.42 -12.61
N SER A 92 -3.31 -16.75 -12.61
CA SER A 92 -4.43 -17.43 -13.31
C SER A 92 -5.79 -16.92 -12.82
N MET A 93 -5.96 -16.81 -11.50
CA MET A 93 -7.19 -16.30 -10.88
C MET A 93 -7.44 -14.85 -11.25
N ALA A 94 -6.42 -14.00 -11.22
CA ALA A 94 -6.52 -12.60 -11.62
C ALA A 94 -6.98 -12.47 -13.07
N LEU A 95 -6.32 -13.20 -13.98
CA LEU A 95 -6.64 -13.20 -15.42
C LEU A 95 -8.01 -13.82 -15.75
N GLY A 96 -8.67 -14.47 -14.79
CA GLY A 96 -9.97 -15.12 -14.98
C GLY A 96 -9.91 -16.33 -15.91
N GLN A 97 -8.75 -16.99 -15.98
CA GLN A 97 -8.53 -18.13 -16.87
C GLN A 97 -9.31 -19.40 -16.44
N SER A 98 -9.85 -19.42 -15.23
CA SER A 98 -10.65 -20.54 -14.69
C SER A 98 -12.10 -20.15 -14.37
N GLY A 99 -12.61 -19.06 -14.97
CA GLY A 99 -14.02 -18.66 -14.83
C GLY A 99 -14.35 -17.95 -13.51
N GLU A 100 -13.35 -17.39 -12.84
CA GLU A 100 -13.47 -16.69 -11.56
C GLU A 100 -14.37 -15.45 -11.63
N ASP A 101 -15.14 -15.22 -10.56
CA ASP A 101 -15.91 -14.00 -10.37
C ASP A 101 -15.01 -12.77 -10.11
N LEU A 102 -15.60 -11.57 -10.22
CA LEU A 102 -14.86 -10.32 -10.04
C LEU A 102 -14.22 -10.21 -8.64
N GLU A 103 -14.88 -10.72 -7.60
CA GLU A 103 -14.37 -10.64 -6.23
C GLU A 103 -13.12 -11.49 -6.02
N THR A 104 -13.09 -12.68 -6.63
CA THR A 104 -11.95 -13.58 -6.63
C THR A 104 -10.76 -12.96 -7.38
N LYS A 105 -11.02 -12.35 -8.54
CA LYS A 105 -9.98 -11.60 -9.27
C LYS A 105 -9.40 -10.47 -8.42
N LYS A 106 -10.26 -9.69 -7.76
CA LYS A 106 -9.85 -8.58 -6.89
C LYS A 106 -8.93 -9.06 -5.76
N LYS A 107 -9.29 -10.18 -5.11
CA LYS A 107 -8.46 -10.79 -4.06
C LYS A 107 -7.11 -11.25 -4.58
N ALA A 108 -7.07 -11.88 -5.76
CA ALA A 108 -5.83 -12.34 -6.37
C ALA A 108 -4.89 -11.16 -6.70
N LEU A 109 -5.41 -10.08 -7.28
CA LEU A 109 -4.65 -8.85 -7.52
C LEU A 109 -4.07 -8.24 -6.22
N MET A 110 -4.88 -8.22 -5.15
CA MET A 110 -4.46 -7.71 -3.85
C MET A 110 -3.33 -8.53 -3.21
N ALA A 111 -3.22 -9.83 -3.52
CA ALA A 111 -2.08 -10.65 -3.13
C ALA A 111 -0.83 -10.33 -3.97
N LEU A 112 -0.98 -10.28 -5.30
CA LEU A 112 0.13 -10.08 -6.22
C LEU A 112 0.92 -8.79 -5.94
N LYS A 113 0.27 -7.70 -5.49
CA LYS A 113 0.98 -6.44 -5.21
C LYS A 113 2.10 -6.55 -4.16
N TYR A 114 2.09 -7.58 -3.31
CA TYR A 114 3.13 -7.79 -2.29
C TYR A 114 4.36 -8.55 -2.81
N TRP A 115 4.38 -8.91 -4.09
CA TRP A 115 5.38 -9.80 -4.71
C TRP A 115 6.15 -9.08 -5.83
N PRO A 116 6.89 -8.01 -5.50
CA PRO A 116 7.61 -7.20 -6.48
C PRO A 116 8.67 -8.00 -7.26
N GLU A 117 9.30 -8.99 -6.62
CA GLU A 117 10.29 -9.87 -7.22
C GLU A 117 9.73 -10.78 -8.32
N LEU A 118 8.42 -11.02 -8.31
CA LEU A 118 7.71 -11.82 -9.31
C LEU A 118 6.86 -10.96 -10.25
N LYS A 119 7.08 -9.63 -10.29
CA LYS A 119 6.34 -8.67 -11.13
C LYS A 119 4.84 -8.58 -10.81
N GLY A 120 4.45 -8.92 -9.58
CA GLY A 120 3.05 -8.84 -9.16
C GLY A 120 2.44 -7.44 -9.29
N PRO A 121 3.12 -6.35 -8.89
CA PRO A 121 2.66 -4.99 -9.14
C PRO A 121 2.43 -4.66 -10.62
N GLU A 122 3.31 -5.10 -11.52
CA GLU A 122 3.15 -4.93 -12.97
C GLU A 122 1.89 -5.63 -13.47
N LYS A 123 1.61 -6.84 -12.97
CA LYS A 123 0.39 -7.59 -13.32
C LYS A 123 -0.88 -6.86 -12.90
N VAL A 124 -0.86 -6.23 -11.72
CA VAL A 124 -1.98 -5.39 -11.25
C VAL A 124 -2.21 -4.22 -12.21
N VAL A 125 -1.14 -3.56 -12.67
CA VAL A 125 -1.24 -2.45 -13.65
C VAL A 125 -1.72 -2.94 -15.01
N GLU A 126 -1.14 -4.02 -15.54
CA GLU A 126 -1.55 -4.62 -16.83
C GLU A 126 -3.06 -4.89 -16.84
N MET A 127 -3.57 -5.50 -15.77
CA MET A 127 -4.98 -5.86 -15.68
C MET A 127 -5.88 -4.66 -15.40
N TYR A 128 -5.40 -3.66 -14.66
CA TYR A 128 -6.09 -2.38 -14.51
C TYR A 128 -6.34 -1.70 -15.85
N LEU A 129 -5.29 -1.64 -16.68
CA LEU A 129 -5.31 -0.94 -17.96
C LEU A 129 -6.06 -1.71 -19.05
N ASP A 130 -6.36 -2.99 -18.85
CA ASP A 130 -7.14 -3.79 -19.78
C ASP A 130 -8.63 -3.37 -19.75
N PRO A 131 -9.18 -2.85 -20.87
CA PRO A 131 -10.61 -2.54 -20.98
C PRO A 131 -11.52 -3.75 -20.77
N LYS A 132 -11.01 -4.97 -20.92
CA LYS A 132 -11.75 -6.23 -20.74
C LYS A 132 -11.67 -6.79 -19.32
N SER A 133 -11.00 -6.11 -18.39
CA SER A 133 -10.84 -6.55 -17.00
C SER A 133 -12.16 -6.73 -16.23
N GLY A 134 -13.22 -6.03 -16.66
CA GLY A 134 -14.52 -6.03 -15.98
C GLY A 134 -14.53 -5.23 -14.67
N MET A 135 -13.46 -4.46 -14.39
CA MET A 135 -13.41 -3.55 -13.24
C MET A 135 -14.12 -2.22 -13.56
N ASP A 136 -15.03 -1.82 -12.67
CA ASP A 136 -15.60 -0.47 -12.65
C ASP A 136 -14.57 0.58 -12.19
N ASP A 137 -14.89 1.86 -12.41
CA ASP A 137 -13.98 2.97 -12.12
C ASP A 137 -13.66 3.09 -10.63
N ALA A 138 -14.60 2.78 -9.74
CA ALA A 138 -14.38 2.80 -8.29
C ALA A 138 -13.40 1.70 -7.84
N SER A 139 -13.53 0.49 -8.40
CA SER A 139 -12.63 -0.63 -8.13
C SER A 139 -11.22 -0.29 -8.61
N LYS A 140 -11.15 0.26 -9.82
CA LYS A 140 -9.93 0.77 -10.42
C LYS A 140 -9.24 1.79 -9.49
N GLU A 141 -9.94 2.85 -9.09
CA GLU A 141 -9.40 3.86 -8.19
C GLU A 141 -8.87 3.25 -6.88
N ASN A 142 -9.65 2.35 -6.27
CA ASN A 142 -9.26 1.65 -5.06
C ASN A 142 -7.98 0.80 -5.26
N PHE A 143 -7.80 0.15 -6.41
CA PHE A 143 -6.57 -0.59 -6.72
C PHE A 143 -5.36 0.32 -6.86
N TRP A 144 -5.48 1.46 -7.55
CA TRP A 144 -4.37 2.41 -7.66
C TRP A 144 -3.92 2.90 -6.29
N MET A 145 -4.88 3.31 -5.44
CA MET A 145 -4.58 3.72 -4.06
C MET A 145 -3.85 2.63 -3.30
N ASN A 146 -4.37 1.40 -3.39
CA ASN A 146 -3.78 0.25 -2.73
C ASN A 146 -2.40 -0.15 -3.28
N LEU A 147 -2.11 0.15 -4.55
CA LEU A 147 -0.84 -0.17 -5.19
C LEU A 147 0.26 0.80 -4.73
N CYS A 148 -0.07 2.06 -4.45
CA CYS A 148 0.85 3.05 -3.87
C CYS A 148 1.41 2.66 -2.50
N TRP A 149 0.79 1.69 -1.81
CA TRP A 149 1.27 1.16 -0.53
C TRP A 149 2.44 0.17 -0.70
N ALA A 150 2.63 -0.38 -1.90
CA ALA A 150 3.78 -1.21 -2.24
C ALA A 150 4.89 -0.34 -2.86
N PRO A 151 6.16 -0.41 -2.42
CA PRO A 151 7.24 0.42 -2.98
C PRO A 151 7.34 0.36 -4.50
N ARG A 152 7.31 -0.86 -5.08
CA ARG A 152 7.32 -1.07 -6.53
C ARG A 152 6.03 -0.62 -7.20
N GLY A 153 4.90 -0.81 -6.53
CA GLY A 153 3.60 -0.35 -7.01
C GLY A 153 3.57 1.17 -7.20
N ARG A 154 4.09 1.92 -6.22
CA ARG A 154 4.24 3.38 -6.30
C ARG A 154 5.09 3.83 -7.48
N GLU A 155 6.24 3.20 -7.72
CA GLU A 155 7.08 3.50 -8.90
C GLU A 155 6.30 3.34 -10.20
N LEU A 156 5.49 2.28 -10.30
CA LEU A 156 4.66 2.04 -11.46
C LEU A 156 3.54 3.09 -11.60
N VAL A 157 2.89 3.49 -10.49
CA VAL A 157 1.88 4.57 -10.51
C VAL A 157 2.49 5.87 -11.01
N LEU A 158 3.64 6.30 -10.45
CA LEU A 158 4.33 7.51 -10.87
C LEU A 158 4.73 7.46 -12.35
N LYS A 159 5.25 6.32 -12.81
CA LYS A 159 5.56 6.11 -14.23
C LYS A 159 4.31 6.25 -15.10
N GLN A 160 3.18 5.67 -14.69
CA GLN A 160 1.93 5.77 -15.45
C GLN A 160 1.41 7.20 -15.49
N LEU A 161 1.47 7.95 -14.39
CA LEU A 161 1.14 9.38 -14.37
C LEU A 161 1.99 10.19 -15.35
N GLN A 162 3.27 9.86 -15.50
CA GLN A 162 4.15 10.54 -16.44
C GLN A 162 3.87 10.19 -17.92
N THR A 163 3.45 8.96 -18.21
CA THR A 163 3.28 8.49 -19.59
C THR A 163 1.86 8.60 -20.12
N ASN A 164 0.86 8.37 -19.28
CA ASN A 164 -0.55 8.40 -19.63
C ASN A 164 -1.39 8.80 -18.41
N PRO A 165 -1.38 10.10 -18.04
CA PRO A 165 -2.01 10.56 -16.80
C PRO A 165 -3.52 10.26 -16.75
N ASP A 166 -4.20 10.20 -17.89
CA ASP A 166 -5.67 10.13 -17.94
C ASP A 166 -6.24 8.76 -17.55
N VAL A 167 -5.40 7.73 -17.42
CA VAL A 167 -5.82 6.42 -16.89
C VAL A 167 -6.08 6.43 -15.38
N ILE A 168 -5.76 7.56 -14.73
CA ILE A 168 -5.85 7.76 -13.30
C ILE A 168 -6.72 9.01 -13.02
N PRO A 169 -7.98 8.83 -12.60
CA PRO A 169 -8.92 9.94 -12.43
C PRO A 169 -8.60 10.86 -11.23
N GLU A 170 -8.17 10.32 -10.08
CA GLU A 170 -7.86 11.09 -8.85
C GLU A 170 -6.35 11.14 -8.52
N LYS A 171 -5.57 11.74 -9.42
CA LYS A 171 -4.09 11.80 -9.35
C LYS A 171 -3.58 12.39 -8.03
N SER A 172 -4.20 13.48 -7.56
CA SER A 172 -3.77 14.19 -6.33
C SER A 172 -3.95 13.34 -5.08
N LYS A 173 -5.06 12.60 -4.96
CA LYS A 173 -5.36 11.69 -3.84
C LYS A 173 -4.41 10.51 -3.77
N LEU A 174 -4.00 9.97 -4.93
CA LEU A 174 -2.98 8.91 -4.97
C LEU A 174 -1.62 9.36 -4.44
N LEU A 175 -1.39 10.67 -4.49
CA LEU A 175 -0.15 11.26 -4.06
C LEU A 175 -0.16 11.73 -2.61
N SER A 176 -1.30 11.84 -1.90
CA SER A 176 -1.27 12.12 -0.44
C SER A 176 -0.45 11.09 0.32
N ASP A 177 -0.66 9.80 -0.01
CA ASP A 177 0.04 8.67 0.59
C ASP A 177 1.49 8.55 0.10
N THR A 178 1.77 9.07 -1.10
CA THR A 178 3.10 9.04 -1.74
C THR A 178 3.99 10.20 -1.27
N TYR A 179 3.42 11.40 -1.10
CA TYR A 179 4.10 12.62 -0.66
C TYR A 179 4.49 12.55 0.82
N ALA A 180 3.77 11.76 1.63
CA ALA A 180 4.16 11.39 2.98
C ALA A 180 5.51 10.63 3.05
N LEU A 181 6.10 10.28 1.90
CA LEU A 181 7.41 9.69 1.79
C LEU A 181 8.34 10.61 0.99
N ALA A 182 9.18 11.35 1.73
CA ALA A 182 10.28 12.19 1.26
C ALA A 182 11.10 11.67 0.05
N PRO A 183 11.37 10.36 -0.16
CA PRO A 183 12.17 9.91 -1.30
C PRO A 183 11.60 10.18 -2.71
N TYR A 184 10.34 10.56 -2.87
CA TYR A 184 9.70 10.71 -4.19
C TYR A 184 9.32 12.15 -4.56
N ARG A 185 9.87 13.13 -3.82
CA ARG A 185 9.67 14.56 -4.08
C ARG A 185 9.99 14.96 -5.54
N PRO A 186 11.13 14.54 -6.14
CA PRO A 186 11.47 14.97 -7.50
C PRO A 186 10.46 14.54 -8.55
N GLU A 187 9.89 13.33 -8.41
CA GLU A 187 8.87 12.83 -9.33
C GLU A 187 7.59 13.64 -9.24
N VAL A 188 7.17 14.01 -8.02
CA VAL A 188 5.96 14.84 -7.84
C VAL A 188 6.18 16.27 -8.32
N GLU A 189 7.34 16.86 -8.04
CA GLU A 189 7.71 18.17 -8.59
C GLU A 189 7.68 18.15 -10.12
N SER A 190 8.23 17.12 -10.76
CA SER A 190 8.16 16.96 -12.22
C SER A 190 6.72 16.86 -12.74
N LEU A 191 5.82 16.19 -12.00
CA LEU A 191 4.41 16.09 -12.38
C LEU A 191 3.68 17.45 -12.26
N LEU A 192 4.01 18.26 -11.25
CA LEU A 192 3.50 19.63 -11.09
C LEU A 192 4.02 20.55 -12.18
N GLU A 193 5.33 20.53 -12.46
CA GLU A 193 5.95 21.34 -13.53
C GLU A 193 5.34 21.07 -14.91
N LYS A 194 4.96 19.82 -15.17
CA LYS A 194 4.31 19.40 -16.42
C LYS A 194 2.80 19.70 -16.45
N GLY A 195 2.23 20.25 -15.37
CA GLY A 195 0.79 20.48 -15.25
C GLY A 195 -0.05 19.21 -15.20
N ILE A 196 0.57 18.05 -14.93
CA ILE A 196 -0.16 16.78 -14.75
C ILE A 196 -0.92 16.79 -13.42
N LEU A 197 -0.30 17.42 -12.43
CA LEU A 197 -0.91 17.71 -11.13
C LEU A 197 -1.22 19.20 -11.06
N ASP A 198 -2.37 19.50 -10.48
CA ASP A 198 -2.72 20.85 -10.11
C ASP A 198 -2.16 21.17 -8.70
N PRO A 199 -1.37 22.24 -8.53
CA PRO A 199 -0.73 22.56 -7.26
C PRO A 199 -1.73 22.78 -6.11
N THR A 200 -2.85 23.44 -6.38
CA THR A 200 -3.88 23.79 -5.39
C THR A 200 -4.55 22.53 -4.83
N SER A 201 -5.11 21.69 -5.71
CA SER A 201 -5.74 20.42 -5.31
C SER A 201 -4.75 19.47 -4.66
N THR A 202 -3.48 19.46 -5.09
CA THR A 202 -2.42 18.65 -4.48
C THR A 202 -2.16 19.10 -3.03
N ALA A 203 -2.06 20.41 -2.81
CA ALA A 203 -1.85 20.97 -1.48
C ALA A 203 -3.05 20.76 -0.55
N GLU A 204 -4.27 20.93 -1.05
CA GLU A 204 -5.51 20.65 -0.30
C GLU A 204 -5.57 19.20 0.17
N VAL A 205 -5.26 18.27 -0.73
CA VAL A 205 -5.25 16.83 -0.43
C VAL A 205 -4.17 16.47 0.60
N ILE A 206 -2.95 17.00 0.47
CA ILE A 206 -1.87 16.77 1.46
C ILE A 206 -2.26 17.32 2.83
N GLN A 207 -2.88 18.50 2.87
CA GLN A 207 -3.35 19.08 4.12
C GLN A 207 -4.47 18.27 4.76
N GLN A 208 -5.45 17.84 3.98
CA GLN A 208 -6.52 16.99 4.47
C GLN A 208 -5.95 15.71 5.08
N PHE A 209 -5.06 15.04 4.37
CA PHE A 209 -4.37 13.86 4.88
C PHE A 209 -3.60 14.15 6.16
N GLY A 210 -2.87 15.27 6.21
CA GLY A 210 -2.16 15.75 7.40
C GLY A 210 -3.06 15.95 8.62
N ARG A 211 -4.23 16.58 8.42
CA ARG A 211 -5.25 16.79 9.46
C ARG A 211 -5.80 15.47 9.99
N GLU A 212 -6.15 14.57 9.08
CA GLU A 212 -6.78 13.28 9.41
C GLU A 212 -5.81 12.33 10.13
N ASN A 213 -4.53 12.30 9.73
CA ASN A 213 -3.61 11.26 10.16
C ASN A 213 -2.58 11.72 11.21
N PHE A 214 -2.18 12.99 11.19
CA PHE A 214 -1.07 13.48 12.02
C PHE A 214 -1.43 14.59 13.00
N LYS A 215 -2.71 15.01 13.03
CA LYS A 215 -3.29 16.09 13.84
C LYS A 215 -2.67 17.49 13.64
N THR A 216 -1.42 17.58 13.17
CA THR A 216 -0.69 18.82 12.84
C THR A 216 0.26 18.58 11.66
N LEU A 217 0.47 19.58 10.81
CA LEU A 217 1.39 19.50 9.67
C LEU A 217 2.87 19.43 10.10
N ARG A 218 3.22 19.78 11.35
CA ARG A 218 4.60 19.65 11.89
C ARG A 218 5.12 18.21 11.93
N ASN A 219 4.21 17.24 11.85
CA ASN A 219 4.55 15.82 11.77
C ASN A 219 4.71 15.33 10.32
N LEU A 220 4.31 16.13 9.32
CA LEU A 220 4.79 15.98 7.95
C LEU A 220 6.20 16.58 7.94
N GLY A 221 7.20 15.84 7.44
CA GLY A 221 8.60 16.27 7.52
C GLY A 221 8.82 17.71 7.03
N ASP A 222 9.87 18.38 7.53
CA ASP A 222 10.17 19.81 7.30
C ASP A 222 10.04 20.23 5.82
N ASP A 223 10.45 19.35 4.90
CA ASP A 223 10.38 19.54 3.46
C ASP A 223 8.95 19.73 2.90
N VAL A 224 7.96 19.04 3.49
CA VAL A 224 6.54 19.12 3.11
C VAL A 224 5.91 20.39 3.66
N ALA A 225 6.29 20.78 4.88
CA ALA A 225 5.84 22.03 5.49
C ALA A 225 6.36 23.25 4.69
N GLU A 226 7.63 23.24 4.26
CA GLU A 226 8.20 24.30 3.43
C GLU A 226 7.50 24.41 2.07
N TRP A 227 7.13 23.28 1.46
CA TRP A 227 6.41 23.28 0.18
C TRP A 227 5.00 23.86 0.31
N LEU A 228 4.25 23.46 1.35
CA LEU A 228 2.91 24.00 1.61
C LEU A 228 2.97 25.52 1.84
N ASP A 229 3.96 26.00 2.59
CA ASP A 229 4.18 27.43 2.84
C ASP A 229 4.43 28.20 1.53
N LYS A 230 5.30 27.68 0.65
CA LYS A 230 5.54 28.25 -0.70
C LYS A 230 4.30 28.25 -1.58
N ALA A 231 3.42 27.28 -1.41
CA ALA A 231 2.15 27.19 -2.13
C ALA A 231 1.05 28.10 -1.52
N GLY A 232 1.36 28.89 -0.50
CA GLY A 232 0.44 29.83 0.14
C GLY A 232 -0.35 29.25 1.32
N TYR A 233 0.06 28.09 1.83
CA TYR A 233 -0.63 27.40 2.92
C TYR A 233 0.21 27.44 4.20
N SER A 234 -0.23 28.20 5.21
CA SER A 234 0.52 28.37 6.45
C SER A 234 0.11 27.36 7.53
N ASN A 235 1.05 27.07 8.45
CA ASN A 235 0.84 26.19 9.60
C ASN A 235 0.29 26.92 10.83
N GLU A 236 -0.15 28.17 10.69
CA GLU A 236 -0.63 29.02 11.79
C GLU A 236 -2.10 28.71 12.12
N ALA A 237 -2.37 27.48 12.56
CA ALA A 237 -3.58 27.22 13.33
C ALA A 237 -3.29 27.58 14.80
N GLU A 238 -4.08 28.49 15.38
CA GLU A 238 -4.08 28.69 16.82
C GLU A 238 -4.39 27.35 17.52
N PRO A 239 -3.79 27.06 18.70
CA PRO A 239 -4.13 25.88 19.47
C PRO A 239 -5.63 25.85 19.82
N GLY A 240 -6.41 25.11 19.02
CA GLY A 240 -7.85 24.93 19.23
C GLY A 240 -8.77 25.46 18.12
N SER A 241 -8.26 26.12 17.06
CA SER A 241 -9.11 26.51 15.92
C SER A 241 -9.24 25.36 14.92
N GLN A 242 -10.48 25.01 14.54
CA GLN A 242 -10.77 24.09 13.43
C GLN A 242 -10.68 24.76 12.06
N GLU A 243 -10.43 26.08 12.00
CA GLU A 243 -10.37 26.84 10.76
C GLU A 243 -8.92 27.17 10.40
N TRP A 244 -8.53 26.73 9.20
CA TRP A 244 -7.27 27.01 8.52
C TRP A 244 -7.56 28.09 7.46
N LEU A 245 -6.78 29.16 7.43
CA LEU A 245 -6.96 30.26 6.47
C LEU A 245 -6.22 29.95 5.16
N ILE A 246 -6.96 30.05 4.05
CA ILE A 246 -6.39 30.25 2.71
C ILE A 246 -5.87 31.69 2.68
N ALA A 247 -4.59 31.90 2.41
CA ALA A 247 -4.02 33.24 2.22
C ALA A 247 -4.46 33.86 0.88
#